data_AF-A0A1Q8A0H8-F1
#
_entry.id   AF-A0A1Q8A0H8-F1
#
_cell.length_a   1.000
_cell.length_b   1.000
_cell.length_c   1.000
_cell.angle_alpha   90.00
_cell.angle_beta   90.00
_cell.angle_gamma   90.00
#
_symmetry.space_group_name_H-M   'P 1'
#
loop_
_entity.id
_entity.type
_entity.pdbx_description
1 polymer ?
#
loop_
_entity_poly.entity_id
_entity_poly.type
_entity_poly.pdbx_seq_one_letter_code
_entity_poly.pdbx_strand_id
1 'polypeptide(L)'
;MGNVVYGLELQGERGADAHERAGKLIELVGLAGFEEAFPLELSGGMQQRVNLARALAVDPEILLLDEPFASLDAQTREVMQGELMRIWSATRKTALFITHDIVEAVYLADRVIVFSARPGHAKLVLRVDLPRPRDLRVKRDARFLEIESSIWESIREEVSATREQGAAIA
;
A
#
# COMPACT_ATOMS: atom_id res chain seq x y z
N MET A 1 -10.14 18.17 6.26
CA MET A 1 -10.69 18.46 4.93
C MET A 1 -9.62 19.13 4.06
N GLY A 2 -9.04 20.26 4.50
CA GLY A 2 -8.07 21.03 3.71
C GLY A 2 -6.90 20.22 3.13
N ASN A 3 -6.38 19.23 3.88
CA ASN A 3 -5.33 18.34 3.38
C ASN A 3 -5.73 17.57 2.10
N VAL A 4 -6.98 17.09 2.02
CA VAL A 4 -7.52 16.32 0.88
C VAL A 4 -7.89 17.23 -0.27
N VAL A 5 -8.48 18.39 0.03
CA VAL A 5 -8.91 19.40 -0.96
C VAL A 5 -7.72 20.03 -1.70
N TYR A 6 -6.58 20.19 -1.02
CA TYR A 6 -5.42 20.89 -1.57
C TYR A 6 -4.97 20.39 -2.96
N GLY A 7 -4.99 19.08 -3.20
CA GLY A 7 -4.62 18.52 -4.50
C GLY A 7 -5.59 18.92 -5.63
N LEU A 8 -6.89 19.01 -5.31
CA LEU A 8 -7.94 19.41 -6.25
C LEU A 8 -7.82 20.89 -6.62
N GLU A 9 -7.52 21.74 -5.63
CA GLU A 9 -7.32 23.18 -5.85
C GLU A 9 -6.16 23.47 -6.79
N LEU A 10 -5.08 22.67 -6.71
CA LEU A 10 -3.94 22.75 -7.62
C LEU A 10 -4.29 22.30 -9.04
N GLN A 11 -5.26 21.40 -9.20
CA GLN A 11 -5.80 21.00 -10.51
C GLN A 11 -6.85 22.00 -11.06
N GLY A 12 -7.18 23.04 -10.29
CA GLY A 12 -8.14 24.06 -10.69
C GLY A 12 -9.58 23.78 -10.28
N GLU A 13 -9.87 22.64 -9.65
CA GLU A 13 -11.17 22.36 -9.03
C GLU A 13 -11.29 23.20 -7.74
N ARG A 14 -12.32 24.05 -7.64
CA ARG A 14 -12.49 24.98 -6.50
C ARG A 14 -13.91 25.01 -5.99
N GLY A 15 -14.07 25.42 -4.74
CA GLY A 15 -15.37 25.65 -4.13
C GLY A 15 -16.10 24.35 -3.77
N ALA A 16 -17.39 24.30 -4.08
CA ALA A 16 -18.29 23.23 -3.65
C ALA A 16 -17.89 21.86 -4.22
N ASP A 17 -17.49 21.79 -5.48
CA ASP A 17 -17.16 20.52 -6.17
C ASP A 17 -15.96 19.82 -5.51
N ALA A 18 -14.92 20.59 -5.17
CA ALA A 18 -13.74 20.07 -4.49
C ALA A 18 -14.07 19.57 -3.07
N HIS A 19 -14.96 20.26 -2.36
CA HIS A 19 -15.40 19.86 -1.02
C HIS A 19 -16.29 18.62 -1.07
N GLU A 20 -17.18 18.51 -2.06
CA GLU A 20 -18.02 17.33 -2.25
C GLU A 20 -17.16 16.09 -2.55
N ARG A 21 -16.18 16.23 -3.44
CA ARG A 21 -15.25 15.15 -3.79
C ARG A 21 -14.39 14.74 -2.60
N ALA A 22 -13.83 15.70 -1.87
CA ALA A 22 -13.07 15.43 -0.66
C ALA A 22 -13.94 14.75 0.42
N GLY A 23 -15.19 15.17 0.58
CA GLY A 23 -16.14 14.55 1.51
C GLY A 23 -16.38 13.07 1.18
N LYS A 24 -16.66 12.75 -0.09
CA LYS A 24 -16.81 11.36 -0.56
C LYS A 24 -15.56 10.52 -0.27
N LEU A 25 -14.38 11.10 -0.42
CA LEU A 25 -13.11 10.41 -0.16
C LEU A 25 -12.83 10.22 1.32
N ILE A 26 -13.16 11.20 2.16
CA ILE A 26 -13.08 11.10 3.62
C ILE A 26 -13.99 9.98 4.13
N GLU A 27 -15.22 9.90 3.61
CA GLU A 27 -16.14 8.80 3.89
C GLU A 27 -15.59 7.46 3.37
N LEU A 28 -15.07 7.44 2.14
CA LEU A 28 -14.46 6.26 1.53
C LEU A 28 -13.30 5.71 2.36
N VAL A 29 -12.48 6.56 2.99
CA VAL A 29 -11.39 6.12 3.89
C VAL A 29 -11.84 5.94 5.34
N GLY A 30 -13.12 6.09 5.67
CA GLY A 30 -13.65 5.87 7.02
C GLY A 30 -13.18 6.91 8.04
N LEU A 31 -13.05 8.16 7.62
CA LEU A 31 -12.68 9.31 8.46
C LEU A 31 -13.82 10.34 8.61
N ALA A 32 -15.06 9.93 8.32
CA ALA A 32 -16.23 10.77 8.58
C ALA A 32 -16.27 11.21 10.06
N GLY A 33 -16.49 12.51 10.30
CA GLY A 33 -16.43 13.13 11.63
C GLY A 33 -15.05 13.68 12.03
N PHE A 34 -14.00 13.46 11.22
CA PHE A 34 -12.65 14.00 11.43
C PHE A 34 -12.26 15.04 10.38
N GLU A 35 -13.26 15.67 9.75
CA GLU A 35 -13.04 16.65 8.68
C GLU A 35 -12.27 17.87 9.19
N GLU A 36 -12.46 18.28 10.43
CA GLU A 36 -11.82 19.47 11.00
C GLU A 36 -10.59 19.16 11.87
N ALA A 37 -10.23 17.87 12.00
CA ALA A 37 -9.10 17.46 12.82
C ALA A 37 -7.75 17.88 12.19
N PHE A 38 -6.87 18.45 13.00
CA PHE A 38 -5.49 18.76 12.64
C PHE A 38 -4.62 17.50 12.63
N PRO A 39 -3.52 17.46 11.84
CA PRO A 39 -2.67 16.27 11.75
C PRO A 39 -2.18 15.71 13.09
N LEU A 40 -1.92 16.58 14.07
CA LEU A 40 -1.47 16.20 15.41
C LEU A 40 -2.57 15.54 16.27
N GLU A 41 -3.83 15.70 15.90
CA GLU A 41 -4.99 15.12 16.59
C GLU A 41 -5.35 13.73 16.03
N LEU A 42 -4.72 13.33 14.93
CA LEU A 42 -4.95 12.06 14.26
C LEU A 42 -3.92 11.02 14.69
N SER A 43 -4.36 9.79 14.93
CA SER A 43 -3.45 8.65 15.11
C SER A 43 -2.64 8.40 13.83
N GLY A 44 -1.51 7.69 13.92
CA GLY A 44 -0.68 7.37 12.75
C GLY A 44 -1.45 6.69 11.62
N GLY A 45 -2.33 5.73 11.95
CA GLY A 45 -3.21 5.09 10.97
C GLY A 45 -4.24 6.03 10.36
N MET A 46 -4.76 7.00 11.11
CA MET A 46 -5.66 8.03 10.57
C MET A 46 -4.92 8.98 9.63
N GLN A 47 -3.71 9.41 9.97
CA GLN A 47 -2.88 10.25 9.11
C GLN A 47 -2.58 9.56 7.77
N GLN A 48 -2.34 8.25 7.79
CA GLN A 48 -2.16 7.49 6.55
C GLN A 48 -3.44 7.38 5.71
N ARG A 49 -4.61 7.20 6.35
CA ARG A 49 -5.90 7.26 5.64
C ARG A 49 -6.12 8.63 4.98
N VAL A 50 -5.73 9.71 5.65
CA VAL A 50 -5.71 11.05 5.04
C VAL A 50 -4.76 11.08 3.84
N ASN A 51 -3.55 10.54 3.93
CA ASN A 51 -2.62 10.49 2.80
C ASN A 51 -3.16 9.67 1.61
N LEU A 52 -3.87 8.56 1.87
CA LEU A 52 -4.54 7.79 0.82
C LEU A 52 -5.66 8.60 0.17
N ALA A 53 -6.52 9.27 0.96
CA ALA A 53 -7.58 10.13 0.44
C ALA A 53 -6.99 11.27 -0.42
N ARG A 54 -5.88 11.88 0.00
CA ARG A 54 -5.15 12.89 -0.75
C ARG A 54 -4.66 12.37 -2.11
N ALA A 55 -4.06 11.18 -2.11
CA ALA A 55 -3.55 10.57 -3.33
C ALA A 55 -4.68 10.20 -4.30
N LEU A 56 -5.85 9.81 -3.80
CA LEU A 56 -7.02 9.48 -4.61
C LEU A 56 -7.81 10.71 -5.08
N ALA A 57 -7.72 11.83 -4.35
CA ALA A 57 -8.44 13.06 -4.68
C ALA A 57 -8.16 13.53 -6.09
N VAL A 58 -6.87 13.54 -6.47
CA VAL A 58 -6.41 14.02 -7.78
C VAL A 58 -6.70 13.08 -8.95
N ASP A 59 -7.48 12.02 -8.72
CA ASP A 59 -7.89 11.03 -9.71
C ASP A 59 -6.76 10.40 -10.54
N PRO A 60 -5.66 9.97 -9.92
CA PRO A 60 -4.49 9.57 -10.68
C PRO A 60 -4.79 8.36 -11.58
N GLU A 61 -4.10 8.27 -12.71
CA GLU A 61 -4.10 7.06 -13.53
C GLU A 61 -3.34 5.92 -12.83
N ILE A 62 -2.27 6.28 -12.12
CA ILE A 62 -1.39 5.35 -11.40
C ILE A 62 -1.16 5.85 -9.97
N LEU A 63 -1.44 4.98 -8.99
CA LEU A 63 -1.17 5.21 -7.58
C LEU A 63 0.20 4.61 -7.21
N LEU A 64 1.11 5.43 -6.70
CA LEU A 64 2.41 5.00 -6.19
C LEU A 64 2.39 5.02 -4.67
N LEU A 65 2.74 3.91 -4.04
CA LEU A 65 2.72 3.74 -2.60
C LEU A 65 4.08 3.20 -2.14
N ASP A 66 4.82 4.03 -1.40
CA ASP A 66 6.13 3.67 -0.87
C ASP A 66 6.05 3.39 0.64
N GLU A 67 6.26 2.13 1.02
CA GLU A 67 6.15 1.60 2.37
C GLU A 67 4.97 2.15 3.20
N PRO A 68 3.74 2.13 2.65
CA PRO A 68 2.66 2.91 3.23
C PRO A 68 2.17 2.34 4.55
N PHE A 69 2.60 1.18 5.06
CA PHE A 69 2.20 0.69 6.39
C PHE A 69 3.36 0.39 7.36
N ALA A 70 4.59 0.82 7.03
CA ALA A 70 5.78 0.51 7.82
C ALA A 70 5.73 1.09 9.25
N SER A 71 5.04 2.22 9.45
CA SER A 71 4.93 2.89 10.75
C SER A 71 3.77 2.40 11.63
N LEU A 72 2.99 1.43 11.16
CA LEU A 72 1.81 0.92 11.87
C LEU A 72 2.13 -0.33 12.69
N ASP A 73 1.47 -0.48 13.84
CA ASP A 73 1.44 -1.75 14.55
C ASP A 73 0.68 -2.82 13.76
N ALA A 74 0.84 -4.09 14.12
CA ALA A 74 0.30 -5.22 13.37
C ALA A 74 -1.23 -5.17 13.21
N GLN A 75 -1.98 -4.83 14.27
CA GLN A 75 -3.45 -4.83 14.20
C GLN A 75 -3.94 -3.68 13.32
N THR A 76 -3.40 -2.48 13.52
CA THR A 76 -3.73 -1.32 12.69
C THR A 76 -3.36 -1.57 11.22
N ARG A 77 -2.23 -2.21 10.96
CA ARG A 77 -1.79 -2.58 9.60
C ARG A 77 -2.79 -3.51 8.91
N GLU A 78 -3.29 -4.55 9.56
CA GLU A 78 -4.24 -5.47 8.94
C GLU A 78 -5.56 -4.78 8.57
N VAL A 79 -6.07 -3.93 9.46
CA VAL A 79 -7.25 -3.11 9.19
C VAL A 79 -6.99 -2.22 7.97
N MET A 80 -5.85 -1.52 7.95
CA MET A 80 -5.47 -0.62 6.86
C MET A 80 -5.26 -1.34 5.52
N GLN A 81 -4.68 -2.55 5.52
CA GLN A 81 -4.57 -3.40 4.33
C GLN A 81 -5.95 -3.78 3.79
N GLY A 82 -6.89 -4.14 4.68
CA GLY A 82 -8.28 -4.43 4.32
C GLY A 82 -8.98 -3.22 3.69
N GLU A 83 -8.81 -2.04 4.30
CA GLU A 83 -9.37 -0.78 3.77
C GLU A 83 -8.77 -0.43 2.40
N LEU A 84 -7.45 -0.52 2.24
CA LEU A 84 -6.80 -0.27 0.94
C LEU A 84 -7.32 -1.24 -0.14
N MET A 85 -7.47 -2.53 0.19
CA MET A 85 -8.04 -3.53 -0.72
C MET A 85 -9.49 -3.19 -1.10
N ARG A 86 -10.31 -2.74 -0.14
CA ARG A 86 -11.71 -2.33 -0.37
C ARG A 86 -11.77 -1.12 -1.30
N ILE A 87 -10.97 -0.09 -1.01
CA ILE A 87 -10.89 1.16 -1.79
C ILE A 87 -10.38 0.88 -3.21
N TRP A 88 -9.32 0.08 -3.33
CA TRP A 88 -8.80 -0.34 -4.63
C TRP A 88 -9.85 -1.15 -5.41
N SER A 89 -10.59 -2.04 -4.75
CA SER A 89 -11.63 -2.84 -5.42
C SER A 89 -12.76 -1.99 -6.00
N ALA A 90 -13.06 -0.85 -5.36
CA ALA A 90 -14.05 0.11 -5.82
C ALA A 90 -13.53 1.00 -6.98
N THR A 91 -12.25 1.41 -6.93
CA THR A 91 -11.69 2.36 -7.92
C THR A 91 -10.98 1.69 -9.09
N ARG A 92 -10.47 0.47 -8.91
CA ARG A 92 -9.69 -0.35 -9.86
C ARG A 92 -8.54 0.40 -10.54
N LYS A 93 -7.93 1.36 -9.84
CA LYS A 93 -6.77 2.12 -10.33
C LYS A 93 -5.54 1.22 -10.44
N THR A 94 -4.65 1.51 -11.38
CA THR A 94 -3.33 0.88 -11.40
C THR A 94 -2.55 1.34 -10.17
N ALA A 95 -2.02 0.40 -9.40
CA ALA A 95 -1.24 0.71 -8.21
C ALA A 95 0.14 0.02 -8.28
N LEU A 96 1.20 0.77 -7.99
CA LEU A 96 2.53 0.26 -7.72
C LEU A 96 2.82 0.44 -6.24
N PHE A 97 3.20 -0.67 -5.61
CA PHE A 97 3.36 -0.76 -4.17
C PHE A 97 4.77 -1.26 -3.85
N ILE A 98 5.47 -0.54 -2.98
CA ILE A 98 6.81 -0.88 -2.51
C ILE A 98 6.70 -1.26 -1.03
N THR A 99 7.23 -2.42 -0.67
CA THR A 99 7.29 -2.90 0.71
C THR A 99 8.44 -3.87 0.90
N HIS A 100 8.87 -4.00 2.15
CA HIS A 100 9.75 -5.04 2.63
C HIS A 100 8.99 -6.21 3.29
N ASP A 101 7.66 -6.15 3.42
CA ASP A 101 6.80 -7.18 4.00
C ASP A 101 6.26 -8.12 2.89
N ILE A 102 6.60 -9.40 2.98
CA ILE A 102 6.22 -10.41 1.98
C ILE A 102 4.73 -10.72 2.05
N VAL A 103 4.18 -10.86 3.26
CA VAL A 103 2.76 -11.17 3.48
C VAL A 103 1.90 -10.08 2.87
N GLU A 104 2.32 -8.83 3.08
CA GLU A 104 1.69 -7.68 2.45
C GLU A 104 1.73 -7.73 0.92
N ALA A 105 2.90 -7.99 0.34
CA ALA A 105 3.07 -8.06 -1.10
C ALA A 105 2.14 -9.11 -1.73
N VAL A 106 2.04 -10.30 -1.14
CA VAL A 106 1.15 -11.37 -1.62
C VAL A 106 -0.32 -10.99 -1.42
N TYR A 107 -0.67 -10.38 -0.30
CA TYR A 107 -2.05 -9.99 0.00
C TYR A 107 -2.59 -8.94 -0.99
N LEU A 108 -1.81 -7.89 -1.27
CA LEU A 108 -2.26 -6.74 -2.05
C LEU A 108 -2.07 -6.90 -3.57
N ALA A 109 -1.02 -7.58 -4.01
CA ALA A 109 -0.59 -7.53 -5.40
C ALA A 109 -1.25 -8.59 -6.29
N ASP A 110 -1.42 -8.27 -7.57
CA ASP A 110 -1.65 -9.28 -8.63
C ASP A 110 -0.32 -9.83 -9.19
N ARG A 111 0.75 -9.06 -9.04
CA ARG A 111 2.10 -9.39 -9.49
C ARG A 111 3.11 -8.85 -8.50
N VAL A 112 4.01 -9.72 -8.04
CA VAL A 112 5.12 -9.38 -7.14
C VAL A 112 6.41 -9.41 -7.94
N ILE A 113 7.24 -8.37 -7.78
CA ILE A 113 8.57 -8.27 -8.38
C ILE A 113 9.58 -8.18 -7.23
N VAL A 114 10.45 -9.18 -7.12
CA VAL A 114 11.53 -9.20 -6.13
C VAL A 114 12.79 -8.64 -6.78
N PHE A 115 13.40 -7.67 -6.11
CA PHE A 115 14.66 -7.06 -6.55
C PHE A 115 15.83 -7.72 -5.83
N SER A 116 16.96 -7.88 -6.54
CA SER A 116 18.23 -8.28 -5.96
C SER A 116 18.87 -7.14 -5.15
N ALA A 117 19.84 -7.48 -4.29
CA ALA A 117 20.46 -6.49 -3.40
C ALA A 117 21.31 -5.45 -4.16
N ARG A 118 22.45 -5.86 -4.71
CA ARG A 118 23.32 -5.01 -5.52
C ARG A 118 24.04 -5.82 -6.60
N PRO A 119 24.10 -5.34 -7.86
CA PRO A 119 23.30 -4.23 -8.42
C PRO A 119 21.82 -4.62 -8.55
N GLY A 120 20.91 -3.67 -8.24
CA GLY A 120 19.46 -3.93 -8.19
C GLY A 120 18.87 -4.26 -9.55
N HIS A 121 18.40 -5.51 -9.72
CA HIS A 121 17.71 -6.00 -10.90
C HIS A 121 16.50 -6.85 -10.47
N ALA A 122 15.50 -6.96 -11.34
CA ALA A 122 14.37 -7.86 -11.10
C ALA A 122 14.88 -9.31 -11.12
N LYS A 123 14.92 -9.95 -9.95
CA LYS A 123 15.35 -11.33 -9.77
C LYS A 123 14.22 -12.31 -10.05
N LEU A 124 13.04 -11.98 -9.56
CA LEU A 124 11.87 -12.85 -9.61
C LEU A 124 10.62 -12.03 -9.89
N VAL A 125 9.80 -12.51 -10.84
CA VAL A 125 8.49 -11.95 -11.14
C VAL A 125 7.47 -13.06 -10.96
N LEU A 126 6.59 -12.91 -9.96
CA LEU A 126 5.55 -13.88 -9.64
C LEU A 126 4.18 -13.28 -9.91
N ARG A 127 3.29 -14.08 -10.48
CA ARG A 127 1.86 -13.76 -10.55
C ARG A 127 1.19 -14.31 -9.31
N VAL A 128 0.40 -13.48 -8.63
CA VAL A 128 -0.43 -13.90 -7.51
C VAL A 128 -1.79 -14.29 -8.05
N ASP A 129 -2.01 -15.59 -8.21
CA ASP A 129 -3.22 -16.20 -8.80
C ASP A 129 -4.35 -16.44 -7.77
N LEU A 130 -4.30 -15.75 -6.63
CA LEU A 130 -5.36 -15.77 -5.62
C LEU A 130 -6.57 -14.93 -6.08
N PRO A 131 -7.80 -15.47 -5.98
CA PRO A 131 -9.02 -14.79 -6.42
C PRO A 131 -9.26 -13.49 -5.65
N ARG A 132 -9.91 -12.51 -6.31
CA ARG A 132 -10.41 -11.28 -5.69
C ARG A 132 -11.94 -11.32 -5.57
N PRO A 133 -12.56 -10.70 -4.54
CA PRO A 133 -11.93 -9.92 -3.47
C PRO A 133 -11.21 -10.81 -2.44
N ARG A 134 -10.10 -10.30 -1.91
CA ARG A 134 -9.33 -10.97 -0.87
C ARG A 134 -9.74 -10.41 0.48
N ASP A 135 -10.05 -11.29 1.41
CA ASP A 135 -10.17 -10.95 2.83
C ASP A 135 -9.02 -11.58 3.61
N LEU A 136 -8.87 -11.20 4.89
CA LEU A 136 -7.72 -11.61 5.72
C LEU A 136 -7.58 -13.14 5.87
N ARG A 137 -8.64 -13.93 5.65
CA ARG A 137 -8.56 -15.40 5.71
C ARG A 137 -7.71 -15.98 4.60
N VAL A 138 -7.54 -15.27 3.47
CA VAL A 138 -6.68 -15.73 2.36
C VAL A 138 -5.23 -15.92 2.80
N LYS A 139 -4.77 -15.21 3.83
CA LYS A 139 -3.42 -15.38 4.39
C LYS A 139 -3.16 -16.79 4.94
N ARG A 140 -4.22 -17.57 5.18
CA ARG A 140 -4.16 -18.96 5.66
C ARG A 140 -4.34 -19.98 4.54
N ASP A 141 -4.57 -19.53 3.30
CA ASP A 141 -4.72 -20.42 2.15
C ASP A 141 -3.37 -21.09 1.84
N ALA A 142 -3.39 -22.37 1.51
CA ALA A 142 -2.19 -23.11 1.11
C ALA A 142 -1.49 -22.41 -0.05
N ARG A 143 -2.26 -21.91 -1.03
CA ARG A 143 -1.68 -21.21 -2.18
C ARG A 143 -1.00 -19.90 -1.79
N PHE A 144 -1.55 -19.19 -0.81
CA PHE A 144 -0.93 -17.98 -0.28
C PHE A 144 0.44 -18.29 0.34
N LEU A 145 0.48 -19.31 1.20
CA LEU A 145 1.69 -19.75 1.90
C LEU A 145 2.77 -20.26 0.94
N GLU A 146 2.38 -20.92 -0.16
CA GLU A 146 3.30 -21.34 -1.22
C GLU A 146 3.99 -20.13 -1.90
N ILE A 147 3.21 -19.10 -2.25
CA ILE A 147 3.73 -17.90 -2.90
C ILE A 147 4.65 -17.14 -1.92
N GLU A 148 4.21 -16.98 -0.67
CA GLU A 148 5.00 -16.37 0.40
C GLU A 148 6.35 -17.09 0.57
N SER A 149 6.34 -18.42 0.66
CA SER A 149 7.55 -19.24 0.80
C SER A 149 8.50 -19.04 -0.38
N SER A 150 7.96 -19.01 -1.60
CA SER A 150 8.76 -18.81 -2.82
C SER A 150 9.47 -17.45 -2.84
N ILE A 151 8.78 -16.39 -2.40
CA ILE A 151 9.36 -15.04 -2.31
C ILE A 151 10.43 -15.02 -1.21
N TRP A 152 10.14 -15.62 -0.06
CA TRP A 152 11.08 -15.68 1.06
C TRP A 152 12.37 -16.40 0.69
N GLU A 153 12.29 -17.54 0.00
CA GLU A 153 13.47 -18.27 -0.48
C GLU A 153 14.32 -17.41 -1.42
N SER A 154 13.69 -16.72 -2.38
CA SER A 154 14.39 -15.80 -3.29
C SER A 154 15.11 -14.67 -2.55
N ILE A 155 14.48 -14.09 -1.52
CA ILE A 155 15.08 -13.01 -0.70
C ILE A 155 16.21 -13.56 0.18
N ARG A 156 16.02 -14.73 0.78
CA ARG A 156 17.02 -15.37 1.64
C ARG A 156 18.33 -15.63 0.90
N GLU A 157 18.25 -16.13 -0.34
CA GLU A 157 19.43 -16.32 -1.20
C GLU A 157 20.21 -15.00 -1.40
N GLU A 158 19.52 -13.87 -1.57
CA GLU A 158 20.16 -12.56 -1.73
C GLU A 158 20.87 -12.09 -0.46
N VAL A 159 20.22 -12.28 0.70
CA VAL A 159 20.82 -11.90 1.99
C VAL A 159 22.07 -12.73 2.27
N SER A 160 22.05 -14.02 1.96
CA SER A 160 23.23 -14.90 2.08
C SER A 160 24.35 -14.49 1.12
N ALA A 161 24.05 -14.29 -0.17
CA ALA A 161 25.04 -13.90 -1.19
C ALA A 161 25.70 -12.55 -0.86
N THR A 162 24.91 -11.59 -0.35
CA THR A 162 25.42 -10.27 0.06
C THR A 162 26.35 -10.37 1.27
N ARG A 163 26.06 -11.25 2.24
CA ARG A 163 26.93 -11.48 3.41
C ARG A 163 28.25 -12.13 3.03
N GLU A 164 28.23 -13.11 2.12
CA GLU A 164 29.45 -13.77 1.63
C GLU A 164 30.33 -12.82 0.82
N GLN A 165 29.74 -11.98 -0.04
CA GLN A 165 30.47 -10.95 -0.78
C GLN A 165 31.04 -9.85 0.13
N GLY A 166 30.29 -9.42 1.15
CA GLY A 166 30.77 -8.44 2.13
C GLY A 166 31.91 -8.99 2.99
N ALA A 167 31.90 -10.28 3.33
CA ALA A 167 32.98 -10.95 4.06
C ALA A 167 34.23 -11.19 3.19
N ALA A 168 34.09 -11.31 1.86
CA ALA A 168 35.21 -11.47 0.94
C ALA A 168 35.96 -10.16 0.62
N ILE A 169 35.41 -9.00 0.99
CA ILE A 169 35.97 -7.66 0.74
C ILE A 169 36.60 -7.05 2.02
N ALA A 170 36.40 -7.67 3.18
CA ALA A 170 36.97 -7.26 4.47
C ALA A 170 38.22 -8.07 4.82
#